data_AF-A0A1Y0RGQ3-F1
#
_entry.id   AF-A0A1Y0RGQ3-F1
#
_cell.length_a   1.000
_cell.length_b   1.000
_cell.length_c   1.000
_cell.angle_alpha   90.00
_cell.angle_beta   90.00
_cell.angle_gamma   90.00
#
_symmetry.space_group_name_H-M   'P 1'
#
loop_
_entity.id
_entity.type
_entity.pdbx_description
1 polymer ?
#
loop_
_entity_poly.entity_id
_entity_poly.type
_entity_poly.pdbx_seq_one_letter_code
_entity_poly.pdbx_strand_id
1 'polypeptide(L)'
;MSPLQLQQTLLELRPEPKLYSPNRLVFTSKTGVPLNSDIVQNFWNEITTHYKGRIHRYPGVVKELAAQGKLRYLKPYATRHTFATWAISSGVSPDKVALLIGDEVETVLRHYCHPNVVEFECPDF
;
A
#
# COMPACT_ATOMS: atom_id res chain seq x y z
N MET A 1 9.94 0.19 -9.32
CA MET A 1 9.22 1.49 -9.47
C MET A 1 9.97 2.52 -8.65
N SER A 2 10.62 3.48 -9.29
CA SER A 2 11.43 4.47 -8.56
C SER A 2 10.51 5.45 -7.79
N PRO A 3 10.98 6.06 -6.69
CA PRO A 3 10.23 7.08 -5.94
C PRO A 3 9.69 8.22 -6.83
N LEU A 4 10.42 8.54 -7.91
CA LEU A 4 10.05 9.56 -8.90
C LEU A 4 8.79 9.17 -9.68
N GLN A 5 8.58 7.89 -9.98
CA GLN A 5 7.40 7.42 -10.71
C GLN A 5 6.13 7.58 -9.86
N LEU A 6 6.18 7.24 -8.57
CA LEU A 6 5.03 7.43 -7.67
C LEU A 6 4.66 8.91 -7.54
N GLN A 7 5.65 9.78 -7.30
CA GLN A 7 5.43 11.21 -7.21
C GLN A 7 4.79 11.75 -8.49
N GLN A 8 5.33 11.36 -9.64
CA GLN A 8 4.81 11.77 -10.94
C GLN A 8 3.36 11.31 -11.16
N THR A 9 3.04 10.05 -10.85
CA THR A 9 1.67 9.53 -10.92
C THR A 9 0.72 10.31 -10.00
N LEU A 10 1.13 10.64 -8.77
CA LEU A 10 0.29 11.43 -7.86
C LEU A 10 0.05 12.86 -8.37
N LEU A 11 1.04 13.46 -9.03
CA LEU A 11 0.90 14.77 -9.66
C LEU A 11 -0.06 14.71 -10.86
N GLU A 12 -0.02 13.65 -11.66
CA GLU A 12 -0.94 13.42 -12.79
C GLU A 12 -2.39 13.20 -12.34
N LEU A 13 -2.59 12.59 -11.16
CA LEU A 13 -3.92 12.40 -10.57
C LEU A 13 -4.48 13.69 -9.95
N ARG A 14 -3.66 14.73 -9.76
CA ARG A 14 -4.09 15.99 -9.15
C ARG A 14 -5.05 16.71 -10.11
N PRO A 15 -6.27 17.08 -9.68
CA PRO A 15 -7.17 17.85 -10.52
C PRO A 15 -6.60 19.23 -10.82
N GLU A 16 -6.98 19.82 -11.96
CA GLU A 16 -6.65 21.21 -12.25
C GLU A 16 -7.05 22.11 -11.08
N PRO A 17 -6.28 23.18 -10.77
CA PRO A 17 -6.56 24.02 -9.60
C PRO A 17 -7.99 24.54 -9.52
N LYS A 18 -8.63 24.79 -10.67
CA LYS A 18 -10.02 25.26 -10.78
C LYS A 18 -11.07 24.20 -10.44
N LEU A 19 -10.69 22.92 -10.49
CA LEU A 19 -11.53 21.76 -10.20
C LEU A 19 -11.19 21.12 -8.84
N TYR A 20 -10.34 21.78 -8.05
CA TYR A 20 -9.99 21.34 -6.71
C TYR A 20 -11.23 21.44 -5.80
N SER A 21 -11.58 20.31 -5.18
CA SER A 21 -12.57 20.25 -4.14
C SER A 21 -11.95 19.50 -2.96
N PRO A 22 -11.99 20.07 -1.73
CA PRO A 22 -11.37 19.46 -0.55
C PRO A 22 -11.96 18.08 -0.21
N ASN A 23 -13.19 17.80 -0.64
CA ASN A 23 -13.88 16.54 -0.38
C ASN A 23 -13.79 15.54 -1.56
N ARG A 24 -13.10 15.90 -2.65
CA ARG A 24 -12.91 15.00 -3.78
C ARG A 24 -11.88 13.94 -3.42
N LEU A 25 -12.27 12.68 -3.53
CA LEU A 25 -11.36 11.56 -3.31
C LEU A 25 -10.31 11.49 -4.42
N VAL A 26 -9.07 11.23 -4.03
CA VAL A 26 -7.94 10.99 -4.95
C VAL A 26 -8.14 9.67 -5.69
N PHE A 27 -8.58 8.64 -4.96
CA PHE A 27 -8.83 7.31 -5.50
C PHE A 27 -10.31 6.96 -5.37
N THR A 28 -10.91 6.53 -6.48
CA THR A 28 -12.28 6.05 -6.54
C THR A 28 -12.33 4.73 -7.29
N SER A 29 -13.43 4.01 -7.14
CA SER A 29 -13.71 2.86 -8.01
C SER A 29 -13.97 3.31 -9.45
N LYS A 30 -14.10 2.33 -10.36
CA LYS A 30 -14.46 2.60 -11.77
C LYS A 30 -15.81 3.32 -11.94
N THR A 31 -16.69 3.26 -10.94
CA THR A 31 -18.00 3.94 -10.93
C THR A 31 -17.97 5.26 -10.16
N GLY A 32 -16.79 5.72 -9.70
CA GLY A 32 -16.63 6.98 -9.00
C GLY A 32 -16.94 6.95 -7.50
N VAL A 33 -17.30 5.79 -6.94
CA VAL A 33 -17.58 5.67 -5.49
C VAL A 33 -16.31 5.51 -4.65
N PRO A 34 -16.34 5.89 -3.35
CA PRO A 34 -15.23 5.70 -2.43
C PRO A 34 -14.75 4.26 -2.37
N LEU A 35 -13.43 4.06 -2.33
CA LEU A 35 -12.87 2.75 -2.03
C LEU A 35 -13.07 2.42 -0.55
N ASN A 36 -13.52 1.21 -0.26
CA ASN A 36 -13.63 0.69 1.11
C ASN A 36 -12.68 -0.50 1.31
N SER A 37 -12.57 -0.98 2.55
CA SER A 37 -11.69 -2.08 2.91
C SER A 37 -11.98 -3.36 2.12
N ASP A 38 -13.25 -3.64 1.79
CA ASP A 38 -13.62 -4.83 1.02
C ASP A 38 -13.13 -4.75 -0.42
N ILE A 39 -13.28 -3.59 -1.08
CA ILE A 39 -12.76 -3.36 -2.42
C ILE A 39 -11.23 -3.56 -2.43
N VAL A 40 -10.54 -2.98 -1.44
CA VAL A 40 -9.09 -3.16 -1.27
C VAL A 40 -8.73 -4.63 -1.10
N GLN A 41 -9.48 -5.33 -0.27
CA GLN A 41 -9.23 -6.73 -0.01
C GLN A 41 -9.43 -7.59 -1.26
N ASN A 42 -10.44 -7.28 -2.08
CA ASN A 42 -10.76 -8.01 -3.30
C ASN A 42 -9.66 -7.92 -4.35
N PHE A 43 -9.15 -6.71 -4.65
CA PHE A 43 -8.06 -6.57 -5.61
C PHE A 43 -6.71 -7.03 -5.05
N TRP A 44 -6.59 -7.24 -3.74
CA TRP A 44 -5.39 -7.80 -3.12
C TRP A 44 -5.39 -9.34 -3.12
N ASN A 45 -6.52 -9.97 -2.74
CA ASN A 45 -6.62 -11.40 -2.43
C ASN A 45 -7.21 -12.30 -3.49
N GLU A 46 -7.75 -11.72 -4.56
CA GLU A 46 -8.68 -12.37 -5.49
C GLU A 46 -10.09 -12.48 -4.92
N ILE A 47 -11.08 -12.24 -5.78
CA ILE A 47 -12.49 -12.51 -5.49
C ILE A 47 -13.09 -13.35 -6.61
N THR A 48 -13.90 -14.33 -6.22
CA THR A 48 -14.74 -15.11 -7.13
C THR A 48 -16.19 -14.78 -6.85
N THR A 49 -16.94 -14.34 -7.86
CA THR A 49 -18.36 -14.02 -7.75
C THR A 49 -19.19 -14.92 -8.65
N HIS A 50 -20.37 -15.29 -8.18
CA HIS A 50 -21.33 -16.07 -8.93
C HIS A 50 -22.48 -15.15 -9.35
N TYR A 51 -22.68 -14.96 -10.65
CA TYR A 51 -23.73 -14.10 -11.17
C TYR A 51 -24.41 -14.76 -12.37
N LYS A 52 -25.73 -14.89 -12.31
CA LYS A 52 -26.56 -15.53 -13.36
C LYS A 52 -26.00 -16.88 -13.84
N GLY A 53 -25.57 -17.73 -12.90
CA GLY A 53 -25.00 -19.05 -13.20
C GLY A 53 -23.57 -19.03 -13.77
N ARG A 54 -22.95 -17.85 -13.91
CA ARG A 54 -21.55 -17.70 -14.36
C ARG A 54 -20.64 -17.40 -13.18
N ILE A 55 -19.45 -17.98 -13.21
CA ILE A 55 -18.39 -17.72 -12.24
C ILE A 55 -17.46 -16.67 -12.83
N HIS A 56 -17.34 -15.53 -12.15
CA HIS A 56 -16.41 -14.46 -12.50
C HIS A 56 -15.27 -14.44 -11.49
N ARG A 57 -14.06 -14.67 -11.96
CA ARG A 57 -12.83 -14.60 -11.16
C ARG A 57 -12.10 -13.30 -11.44
N TYR A 58 -11.82 -12.55 -10.40
CA TYR A 58 -11.05 -11.31 -10.47
C TYR A 58 -9.73 -11.55 -9.74
N PRO A 59 -8.60 -11.66 -10.47
CA PRO A 59 -7.32 -11.94 -9.85
C PRO A 59 -6.92 -10.79 -8.92
N GLY A 60 -6.42 -11.16 -7.74
CA GLY A 60 -5.83 -10.20 -6.81
C GLY A 60 -4.35 -10.06 -7.08
N VAL A 61 -3.83 -8.84 -7.09
CA VAL A 61 -2.45 -8.53 -7.46
C VAL A 61 -1.45 -9.32 -6.62
N VAL A 62 -1.61 -9.30 -5.30
CA VAL A 62 -0.66 -9.95 -4.37
C VAL A 62 -0.87 -11.46 -4.32
N LYS A 63 -2.12 -11.93 -4.39
CA LYS A 63 -2.44 -13.35 -4.53
C LYS A 63 -1.79 -13.96 -5.78
N GLU A 64 -1.87 -13.27 -6.91
CA GLU A 64 -1.32 -13.73 -8.18
C GLU A 64 0.21 -13.78 -8.15
N LEU A 65 0.86 -12.71 -7.67
CA LEU A 65 2.31 -12.69 -7.51
C LEU A 65 2.81 -13.78 -6.53
N ALA A 66 2.04 -14.06 -5.48
CA ALA A 66 2.34 -15.14 -4.55
C ALA A 66 2.20 -16.53 -5.20
N ALA A 67 1.15 -16.74 -6.00
CA ALA A 67 0.95 -17.98 -6.75
C ALA A 67 2.06 -18.23 -7.78
N GLN A 68 2.64 -17.16 -8.34
CA GLN A 68 3.80 -17.21 -9.23
C GLN A 68 5.13 -17.42 -8.48
N GLY A 69 5.12 -17.52 -7.15
CA GLY A 69 6.33 -17.68 -6.33
C GLY A 69 7.23 -16.43 -6.29
N LYS A 70 6.77 -15.28 -6.80
CA LYS A 70 7.56 -14.03 -6.83
C LYS A 70 7.62 -13.33 -5.48
N LEU A 71 6.65 -13.61 -4.61
CA LEU A 71 6.63 -13.11 -3.25
C LEU A 71 5.92 -14.10 -2.33
N ARG A 72 6.19 -14.00 -1.03
CA ARG A 72 5.33 -14.62 -0.02
C ARG A 72 4.05 -13.80 0.10
N TYR A 73 2.90 -14.46 0.16
CA TYR A 73 1.64 -13.73 0.40
C TYR A 73 1.71 -12.93 1.72
N LEU A 74 1.34 -11.66 1.63
CA LEU A 74 1.27 -10.72 2.76
C LEU A 74 -0.09 -10.05 2.74
N LYS A 75 -0.69 -9.79 3.92
CA LYS A 75 -1.93 -9.00 4.03
C LYS A 75 -1.67 -7.53 3.69
N PRO A 76 -2.68 -6.74 3.25
CA PRO A 76 -2.48 -5.31 2.94
C PRO A 76 -1.76 -4.53 4.04
N TYR A 77 -2.11 -4.76 5.31
CA TYR A 77 -1.49 -4.09 6.46
C TYR A 77 0.02 -4.36 6.60
N ALA A 78 0.54 -5.44 6.01
CA ALA A 78 1.98 -5.70 6.00
C ALA A 78 2.76 -4.62 5.25
N THR A 79 2.15 -3.90 4.29
CA THR A 79 2.82 -2.79 3.60
C THR A 79 3.20 -1.67 4.57
N ARG A 80 2.33 -1.36 5.55
CA ARG A 80 2.63 -0.41 6.64
C ARG A 80 3.85 -0.87 7.45
N HIS A 81 3.88 -2.16 7.82
CA HIS A 81 5.01 -2.72 8.57
C HIS A 81 6.31 -2.66 7.77
N THR A 82 6.28 -3.09 6.51
CA THR A 82 7.45 -3.05 5.62
C THR A 82 7.93 -1.61 5.46
N PHE A 83 7.03 -0.68 5.18
CA PHE A 83 7.35 0.74 5.07
C PHE A 83 8.01 1.30 6.33
N ALA A 84 7.42 1.08 7.51
CA ALA A 84 7.94 1.61 8.76
C ALA A 84 9.33 1.04 9.06
N THR A 85 9.49 -0.27 8.93
CA THR A 85 10.80 -0.94 9.13
C THR A 85 11.86 -0.43 8.18
N TRP A 86 11.51 -0.24 6.90
CA TRP A 86 12.43 0.30 5.89
C TRP A 86 12.79 1.75 6.16
N ALA A 87 11.82 2.61 6.51
CA ALA A 87 12.09 4.00 6.82
C ALA A 87 13.09 4.12 7.99
N ILE A 88 12.91 3.34 9.05
CA ILE A 88 13.85 3.28 10.18
C ILE A 88 15.23 2.79 9.73
N SER A 89 15.28 1.69 8.95
CA SER A 89 16.54 1.10 8.48
C SER A 89 17.32 2.04 7.56
N SER A 90 16.61 2.90 6.81
CA SER A 90 17.19 3.96 5.97
C SER A 90 17.56 5.23 6.74
N GLY A 91 17.49 5.23 8.08
CA GLY A 91 17.90 6.35 8.92
C GLY A 91 16.83 7.42 9.17
N VAL A 92 15.57 7.18 8.78
CA VAL A 92 14.46 8.05 9.21
C VAL A 92 14.22 7.85 10.70
N SER A 93 14.17 8.93 11.46
CA SER A 93 14.02 8.86 12.91
C SER A 93 12.62 8.34 13.32
N PRO A 94 12.50 7.59 14.43
CA PRO A 94 11.23 6.99 14.88
C PRO A 94 10.07 7.97 15.01
N ASP A 95 10.33 9.20 15.44
CA ASP A 95 9.34 10.28 15.56
C ASP A 95 8.77 10.70 14.18
N LYS A 96 9.61 10.77 13.15
CA LYS A 96 9.17 11.08 11.78
C LYS A 96 8.38 9.92 11.19
N VAL A 97 8.81 8.68 11.44
CA VAL A 97 8.06 7.50 10.99
C VAL A 97 6.69 7.47 11.65
N ALA A 98 6.60 7.70 12.97
CA ALA A 98 5.35 7.78 13.73
C ALA A 98 4.38 8.82 13.12
N LEU A 99 4.89 10.01 12.78
CA LEU A 99 4.12 11.03 12.07
C LEU A 99 3.60 10.55 10.70
N LEU A 100 4.47 9.92 9.90
CA LEU A 100 4.12 9.47 8.54
C LEU A 100 3.05 8.37 8.53
N ILE A 101 3.09 7.47 9.53
CA ILE A 101 2.13 6.38 9.62
C ILE A 101 0.94 6.74 10.52
N GLY A 102 0.93 7.89 11.19
CA GLY A 102 -0.12 8.29 12.12
C GLY A 102 -0.21 7.34 13.32
N ASP A 103 0.88 7.18 14.06
CA ASP A 103 0.99 6.33 15.25
C ASP A 103 1.77 7.06 16.35
N GLU A 104 1.85 6.43 17.52
CA GLU A 104 2.68 6.91 18.62
C GLU A 104 4.14 6.49 18.45
N VAL A 105 5.07 7.35 18.90
CA VAL A 105 6.51 7.07 18.85
C VAL A 105 6.85 5.79 19.62
N GLU A 106 6.17 5.55 20.74
CA GLU A 106 6.34 4.33 21.56
C GLU A 106 5.98 3.06 20.77
N THR A 107 4.87 3.07 20.02
CA THR A 107 4.49 1.97 19.14
C THR A 107 5.60 1.69 18.12
N VAL A 108 6.16 2.76 17.53
CA VAL A 108 7.20 2.62 16.51
C VAL A 108 8.47 1.99 17.08
N LEU A 109 8.93 2.50 18.22
CA LEU A 109 10.10 1.96 18.92
C LEU A 109 9.91 0.49 19.30
N ARG A 110 8.71 0.11 19.75
CA ARG A 110 8.40 -1.27 20.16
C ARG A 110 8.35 -2.25 18.98
N HIS A 111 7.78 -1.83 17.85
CA HIS A 111 7.39 -2.75 16.78
C HIS A 111 8.26 -2.69 15.52
N TYR A 112 9.04 -1.63 15.31
CA TYR A 112 9.84 -1.46 14.08
C TYR A 112 11.33 -1.24 14.34
N CYS A 113 11.74 -0.82 15.53
CA CYS A 113 13.15 -0.68 15.90
C CYS A 113 13.68 -2.03 16.40
N HIS A 114 13.97 -2.95 15.47
CA HIS A 114 14.62 -4.21 15.83
C HIS A 114 16.12 -3.99 16.03
N PRO A 115 16.72 -4.36 17.18
CA PRO A 115 18.14 -4.13 17.47
C PRO A 115 19.11 -4.91 16.56
N ASN A 116 18.60 -5.81 15.72
CA ASN A 116 19.39 -6.72 14.89
C ASN A 116 19.09 -6.61 13.38
N VAL A 117 18.62 -5.45 12.88
CA VAL A 117 18.50 -5.29 11.42
C VAL A 117 19.90 -5.11 10.84
N VAL A 118 20.44 -6.25 10.40
CA VAL A 118 21.63 -6.40 9.58
C VAL A 118 21.45 -5.56 8.33
N GLU A 119 22.51 -4.89 7.87
CA GLU A 119 22.57 -4.17 6.59
C GLU A 119 21.79 -4.94 5.52
N PHE A 120 20.70 -4.33 5.02
CA PHE A 120 19.87 -4.92 3.98
C PHE A 120 19.83 -3.94 2.81
N GLU A 121 20.49 -4.31 1.70
CA GLU A 121 20.42 -3.56 0.45
C GLU A 121 19.04 -3.77 -0.19
N CYS A 122 18.40 -2.66 -0.56
CA CYS A 122 17.17 -2.67 -1.34
C CYS A 122 17.42 -3.39 -2.68
N PRO A 123 16.64 -4.43 -3.04
CA PRO A 123 16.69 -4.97 -4.39
C PRO A 123 16.26 -3.89 -5.38
N ASP A 124 17.06 -3.66 -6.42
CA ASP A 124 16.68 -2.77 -7.52
C ASP A 124 15.44 -3.35 -8.24
N PHE A 125 14.38 -2.54 -8.37
CA PHE A 125 13.16 -2.86 -9.15
C PHE A 125 12.86 -1.83 -10.24
#